data_AF-A0A1A6GIH1-F1
#
_entry.id   AF-A0A1A6GIH1-F1
#
_cell.length_a   1.000
_cell.length_b   1.000
_cell.length_c   1.000
_cell.angle_alpha   90.00
_cell.angle_beta   90.00
_cell.angle_gamma   90.00
#
_symmetry.space_group_name_H-M   'P 1'
#
loop_
_entity.id
_entity.type
_entity.pdbx_description
1 polymer ?
#
loop_
_entity_poly.entity_id
_entity_poly.type
_entity_poly.pdbx_seq_one_letter_code
_entity_poly.pdbx_strand_id
1 'polypeptide(L)'
;IYIFENNIYYQPDIKSSSLRLTSSGKEGIVFNGIADWLYEEELLHSHIAHWWSPDGERLAFLMINDSLVPNMVIPRFTGALYPKAKQYPYPK
;
A
#
# COMPACT_ATOMS: atom_id res chain seq x y z
N ILE A 1 10.42 -10.31 -1.52
CA ILE A 1 9.13 -9.99 -0.84
C ILE A 1 8.12 -9.57 -1.87
N TYR A 2 6.84 -9.68 -1.53
CA TYR A 2 5.77 -9.07 -2.30
C TYR A 2 4.73 -8.52 -1.32
N ILE A 3 3.87 -7.65 -1.83
CA ILE A 3 2.80 -7.05 -1.04
C ILE A 3 1.48 -7.52 -1.62
N PHE A 4 0.62 -8.05 -0.75
CA PHE A 4 -0.70 -8.55 -1.11
C PHE A 4 -1.69 -8.12 -0.03
N GLU A 5 -2.84 -7.58 -0.43
CA GLU A 5 -3.85 -7.01 0.48
C GLU A 5 -3.22 -6.08 1.53
N ASN A 6 -2.33 -5.19 1.07
CA ASN A 6 -1.58 -4.23 1.89
C ASN A 6 -0.74 -4.86 3.02
N ASN A 7 -0.37 -6.13 2.89
CA ASN A 7 0.49 -6.83 3.83
C ASN A 7 1.76 -7.35 3.15
N ILE A 8 2.86 -7.37 3.89
CA ILE A 8 4.15 -7.82 3.39
C ILE A 8 4.27 -9.33 3.55
N TYR A 9 4.65 -10.01 2.47
CA TYR A 9 4.94 -11.42 2.43
C TYR A 9 6.41 -11.63 2.03
N TYR A 10 7.08 -12.48 2.80
CA TYR A 10 8.45 -12.92 2.55
C TYR A 10 8.45 -14.34 2.01
N GLN A 11 9.24 -14.59 0.99
CA GLN A 11 9.44 -15.92 0.44
C GLN A 11 10.95 -16.12 0.24
N PRO A 12 11.57 -17.05 1.00
CA PRO A 12 13.02 -17.22 0.98
C PRO A 12 13.53 -17.90 -0.29
N ASP A 13 12.74 -18.80 -0.88
CA ASP A 13 13.05 -19.50 -2.13
C ASP A 13 11.80 -19.64 -2.98
N ILE A 14 11.97 -19.78 -4.30
CA ILE A 14 10.89 -19.91 -5.29
C ILE A 14 9.94 -21.08 -4.96
N LYS A 15 10.46 -22.15 -4.34
CA LYS A 15 9.66 -23.34 -3.97
C LYS A 15 9.11 -23.29 -2.55
N SER A 16 9.57 -22.36 -1.73
CA SER A 16 9.12 -22.22 -0.34
C SER A 16 7.76 -21.56 -0.25
N SER A 17 7.00 -21.89 0.79
CA SER A 17 5.78 -21.16 1.13
C SER A 17 6.12 -19.72 1.56
N SER A 18 5.19 -18.81 1.27
CA SER A 18 5.29 -17.42 1.70
C SER A 18 4.98 -17.29 3.20
N LEU A 19 5.83 -16.59 3.93
CA LEU A 19 5.61 -16.14 5.29
C LEU A 19 4.99 -14.74 5.29
N ARG A 20 3.84 -14.58 5.94
CA ARG A 20 3.22 -13.27 6.16
C ARG A 20 3.96 -12.53 7.28
N LEU A 21 4.57 -11.39 6.98
CA LEU A 21 5.31 -10.57 7.95
C LEU A 21 4.41 -9.57 8.69
N THR A 22 3.35 -9.06 8.04
CA THR A 22 2.41 -8.11 8.63
C THR A 22 0.97 -8.61 8.49
N SER A 23 0.10 -8.28 9.45
CA SER A 23 -1.31 -8.67 9.43
C SER A 23 -2.31 -7.51 9.57
N SER A 24 -1.82 -6.28 9.72
CA SER A 24 -2.61 -5.07 9.94
C SER A 24 -3.14 -4.42 8.67
N GLY A 25 -2.68 -4.85 7.49
CA GLY A 25 -3.06 -4.25 6.21
C GLY A 25 -4.57 -4.25 5.99
N LYS A 26 -5.08 -3.10 5.54
CA LYS A 26 -6.50 -2.87 5.28
C LYS A 26 -6.63 -2.02 4.03
N GLU A 27 -7.36 -2.52 3.05
CA GLU A 27 -7.50 -1.87 1.75
C GLU A 27 -7.99 -0.43 1.91
N GLY A 28 -7.27 0.51 1.30
CA GLY A 28 -7.57 1.94 1.33
C GLY A 28 -7.42 2.62 2.70
N ILE A 29 -6.87 1.95 3.72
CA ILE A 29 -6.72 2.53 5.07
C ILE A 29 -5.33 2.27 5.66
N VAL A 30 -4.85 1.04 5.66
CA VAL A 30 -3.55 0.69 6.25
C VAL A 30 -2.69 0.04 5.19
N PHE A 31 -1.51 0.62 4.96
CA PHE A 31 -0.55 0.20 3.94
C PHE A 31 0.75 -0.21 4.62
N ASN A 32 1.23 -1.42 4.36
CA ASN A 32 2.51 -1.90 4.87
C ASN A 32 3.48 -2.10 3.70
N GLY A 33 4.56 -1.31 3.68
CA GLY A 33 5.63 -1.43 2.69
C GLY A 33 5.32 -0.89 1.30
N ILE A 34 4.11 -0.36 1.08
CA ILE A 34 3.76 0.46 -0.09
C ILE A 34 3.31 1.84 0.37
N ALA A 35 3.54 2.83 -0.49
CA ALA A 35 3.10 4.20 -0.26
C ALA A 35 1.57 4.33 -0.43
N ASP A 36 0.98 5.27 0.30
CA ASP A 36 -0.31 5.87 -0.06
C ASP A 36 -0.08 6.94 -1.15
N TRP A 37 -1.15 7.64 -1.55
CA TRP A 37 -1.05 8.67 -2.59
C TRP A 37 -0.08 9.78 -2.25
N LEU A 38 -0.16 10.32 -1.03
CA LEU A 38 0.66 11.47 -0.65
C LEU A 38 2.14 11.08 -0.64
N TYR A 39 2.46 9.92 -0.04
CA TYR A 39 3.84 9.47 -0.03
C TYR A 39 4.34 9.10 -1.43
N GLU A 40 3.50 8.53 -2.27
CA GLU A 40 3.89 8.17 -3.64
C GLU A 40 4.19 9.41 -4.48
N GLU A 41 3.30 10.41 -4.48
CA GLU A 41 3.40 11.56 -5.39
C GLU A 41 4.33 12.66 -4.86
N GLU A 42 4.27 12.95 -3.56
CA GLU A 42 4.84 14.19 -3.00
C GLU A 42 6.09 13.98 -2.12
N LEU A 43 6.27 12.80 -1.51
CA LEU A 43 7.38 12.57 -0.54
C LEU A 43 8.45 11.59 -1.03
N LEU A 44 8.05 10.39 -1.44
CA LEU A 44 8.96 9.31 -1.85
C LEU A 44 9.18 9.30 -3.36
N HIS A 45 8.26 9.88 -4.13
CA HIS A 45 8.24 9.81 -5.60
C HIS A 45 8.35 8.36 -6.12
N SER A 46 7.79 7.43 -5.35
CA SER A 46 7.85 5.99 -5.57
C SER A 46 6.79 5.28 -4.74
N HIS A 47 6.16 4.24 -5.32
CA HIS A 47 5.24 3.36 -4.60
C HIS A 47 5.96 2.46 -3.57
N ILE A 48 7.30 2.37 -3.63
CA ILE A 48 8.10 1.51 -2.75
C ILE A 48 8.31 2.23 -1.41
N ALA A 49 7.75 1.65 -0.34
CA ALA A 49 7.93 2.13 1.03
C ALA A 49 8.58 1.06 1.93
N HIS A 50 9.47 0.26 1.35
CA HIS A 50 10.23 -0.79 2.04
C HIS A 50 11.65 -0.91 1.48
N TRP A 51 12.61 -1.27 2.33
CA TRP A 51 14.03 -1.34 1.98
C TRP A 51 14.74 -2.45 2.77
N TRP A 52 15.46 -3.28 2.04
CA TRP A 52 16.33 -4.29 2.63
C TRP A 52 17.63 -3.67 3.14
N SER A 53 18.16 -4.20 4.23
CA SER A 53 19.55 -3.98 4.58
C SER A 53 20.47 -4.55 3.49
N PRO A 54 21.70 -4.02 3.32
CA PRO A 54 22.62 -4.49 2.28
C PRO A 54 22.97 -5.99 2.39
N ASP A 55 22.91 -6.55 3.61
CA ASP A 55 23.14 -7.97 3.91
C ASP A 55 21.87 -8.84 3.73
N GLY A 56 20.70 -8.23 3.49
CA GLY A 56 19.42 -8.93 3.35
C GLY A 56 18.84 -9.51 4.65
N GLU A 57 19.47 -9.27 5.81
CA GLU A 57 19.01 -9.83 7.09
C GLU A 57 17.84 -9.05 7.71
N ARG A 58 17.69 -7.78 7.35
CA ARG A 58 16.69 -6.86 7.93
C ARG A 58 15.89 -6.19 6.83
N LEU A 59 14.60 -6.01 7.10
CA LEU A 59 13.69 -5.27 6.25
C LEU A 59 13.13 -4.08 7.04
N ALA A 60 13.39 -2.87 6.57
CA ALA A 60 12.70 -1.67 7.02
C ALA A 60 11.49 -1.42 6.12
N PHE A 61 10.38 -0.95 6.69
CA PHE A 61 9.20 -0.57 5.92
C PHE A 61 8.40 0.50 6.65
N LEU A 62 7.63 1.28 5.88
CA LEU A 62 6.63 2.19 6.44
C LEU A 62 5.29 1.49 6.61
N MET A 63 4.65 1.79 7.73
CA MET A 63 3.23 1.52 7.95
C MET A 63 2.49 2.87 7.89
N ILE A 64 1.69 3.07 6.84
CA ILE A 64 0.90 4.29 6.64
C ILE A 64 -0.55 3.99 7.01
N ASN A 65 -1.19 4.91 7.74
CA ASN A 65 -2.55 4.76 8.23
C ASN A 65 -3.40 5.99 7.89
N ASP A 66 -4.29 5.80 6.92
CA ASP A 66 -5.19 6.82 6.38
C ASP A 66 -6.55 6.85 7.07
N SER A 67 -6.71 6.18 8.22
CA SER A 67 -8.01 6.10 8.91
C SER A 67 -8.61 7.45 9.31
N LEU A 68 -7.77 8.48 9.44
CA LEU A 68 -8.15 9.84 9.79
C LEU A 68 -7.97 10.82 8.62
N VAL A 69 -7.52 10.34 7.46
CA VAL A 69 -7.35 11.18 6.27
C VAL A 69 -8.71 11.37 5.60
N PRO A 70 -9.13 12.62 5.30
CA PRO A 70 -10.37 12.87 4.58
C PRO A 70 -10.38 12.19 3.21
N ASN A 71 -11.56 11.74 2.77
CA ASN A 71 -11.72 11.16 1.44
C ASN A 71 -12.11 12.24 0.42
N MET A 72 -11.43 12.22 -0.73
CA MET A 72 -11.87 12.89 -1.95
C MET A 72 -12.75 11.96 -2.79
N VAL A 73 -13.78 12.55 -3.41
CA VAL A 73 -14.67 11.83 -4.32
C VAL A 73 -14.25 12.09 -5.76
N ILE A 74 -13.88 11.02 -6.48
CA ILE A 74 -13.50 11.06 -7.89
C ILE A 74 -14.67 10.50 -8.72
N PRO A 75 -15.38 11.32 -9.51
CA PRO A 75 -16.48 10.85 -10.33
C PRO A 75 -15.98 10.05 -11.54
N ARG A 76 -16.62 8.90 -11.82
CA ARG A 76 -16.36 8.03 -12.96
C ARG A 76 -17.62 7.87 -13.80
N PHE A 77 -17.57 8.37 -15.03
CA PHE A 77 -18.69 8.38 -15.96
C PHE A 77 -18.69 7.20 -16.95
N THR A 78 -17.59 6.45 -17.03
CA THR A 78 -17.42 5.33 -17.95
C THR A 78 -17.38 3.98 -17.22
N GLY A 79 -17.67 2.89 -17.95
CA GLY A 79 -17.59 1.51 -17.46
C GLY A 79 -18.81 0.99 -16.70
N ALA A 80 -19.91 1.73 -16.67
CA ALA A 80 -21.21 1.29 -16.16
C ALA A 80 -22.35 2.12 -16.80
N LEU A 81 -23.59 1.62 -16.75
CA LEU A 81 -24.77 2.33 -17.26
C LEU A 81 -25.06 3.64 -16.50
N TYR A 82 -24.67 3.69 -15.22
CA TYR A 82 -24.83 4.85 -14.35
C TYR A 82 -23.47 5.28 -13.78
N PRO A 83 -23.23 6.60 -13.64
CA PRO A 83 -22.00 7.12 -13.04
C PRO A 83 -21.77 6.55 -11.64
N LYS A 84 -20.51 6.27 -11.32
CA LYS A 84 -20.09 5.85 -9.98
C LYS A 84 -19.02 6.79 -9.46
N ALA A 85 -18.95 6.94 -8.15
CA ALA A 85 -17.90 7.66 -7.47
C ALA A 85 -16.88 6.67 -6.89
N LYS A 86 -15.59 6.99 -7.00
CA LYS A 86 -14.52 6.34 -6.23
C LYS A 86 -14.13 7.26 -5.07
N GLN A 87 -14.13 6.74 -3.86
CA GLN A 87 -13.56 7.44 -2.71
C GLN A 87 -12.06 7.13 -2.62
N TYR A 88 -11.28 8.14 -2.28
CA TYR A 88 -9.84 8.01 -2.21
C TYR A 88 -9.28 8.94 -1.11
N PRO A 89 -8.44 8.42 -0.17
CA PRO A 89 -7.84 9.26 0.86
C PRO A 89 -7.00 10.38 0.24
N TYR A 90 -7.26 11.62 0.64
CA TYR A 90 -6.56 12.80 0.13
C TYR A 90 -6.49 13.87 1.22
N PRO A 91 -5.30 14.17 1.76
CA PRO A 91 -5.13 15.24 2.74
C PRO A 91 -5.12 16.61 2.04
N LYS A 92 -6.14 17.44 2.30
CA LYS A 92 -6.21 18.84 1.88
C LYS A 92 -5.80 19.80 3.00
#